data_AF-A0A1E4ZQI5-F1
#
_entry.id   AF-A0A1E4ZQI5-F1
#
_cell.length_a   1.000
_cell.length_b   1.000
_cell.length_c   1.000
_cell.angle_alpha   90.00
_cell.angle_beta   90.00
_cell.angle_gamma   90.00
#
_symmetry.space_group_name_H-M   'P 1'
#
loop_
_entity.id
_entity.type
_entity.pdbx_description
1 polymer ?
#
loop_
_entity_poly.entity_id
_entity_poly.type
_entity_poly.pdbx_seq_one_letter_code
_entity_poly.pdbx_strand_id
1 'polypeptide(L)' 'MVRLKVKCICINPYLEEQPNSSLVEGQFEGKMISLTLNKIYNATAEGGYFRVIDNTDEDYLYPQCMFEIVDE' A
#
# COMPACT_ATOMS: atom_id res chain seq x y z
N MET A 1 -0.33 13.45 -14.81
CA MET A 1 -0.47 12.48 -13.70
C MET A 1 -0.60 11.11 -14.34
N VAL A 2 0.38 10.24 -14.12
CA VAL A 2 0.38 8.88 -14.69
C VAL A 2 -0.53 8.02 -13.83
N ARG A 3 -1.54 7.39 -14.44
CA ARG A 3 -2.46 6.48 -13.75
C ARG A 3 -1.94 5.07 -13.95
N LEU A 4 -1.42 4.50 -12.89
CA LEU A 4 -0.87 3.16 -12.84
C LEU A 4 -1.95 2.19 -12.40
N LYS A 5 -1.91 0.96 -12.90
CA LYS A 5 -2.60 -0.14 -12.24
C LYS A 5 -1.60 -0.92 -11.43
N VAL A 6 -1.91 -1.09 -10.16
CA VAL A 6 -1.04 -1.78 -9.21
C VAL A 6 -1.81 -2.91 -8.57
N LYS A 7 -1.18 -4.08 -8.49
CA LYS A 7 -1.72 -5.27 -7.88
C LYS A 7 -1.24 -5.35 -6.43
N CYS A 8 -2.16 -5.42 -5.49
CA CYS A 8 -1.82 -5.58 -4.08
C CYS A 8 -1.21 -6.97 -3.86
N ILE A 9 0.04 -7.01 -3.43
CA ILE A 9 0.77 -8.25 -3.09
C ILE A 9 1.00 -8.40 -1.60
N CYS A 10 0.70 -7.36 -0.80
CA CYS A 10 0.80 -7.38 0.65
C CYS A 10 -0.33 -6.55 1.29
N ILE A 11 -1.03 -7.14 2.26
CA ILE A 11 -2.10 -6.50 3.05
C ILE A 11 -1.72 -6.38 4.55
N ASN A 12 -0.49 -6.73 4.90
CA ASN A 12 0.00 -6.58 6.26
C ASN A 12 0.45 -5.13 6.43
N PRO A 13 -0.18 -4.34 7.32
CA PRO A 13 0.23 -2.98 7.58
C PRO A 13 1.59 -3.01 8.28
N TYR A 14 2.66 -3.06 7.51
CA TYR A 14 3.98 -2.90 8.05
C TYR A 14 4.19 -1.43 8.40
N LEU A 15 4.32 -1.15 9.69
CA LEU A 15 5.44 -0.43 10.32
C LEU A 15 5.09 -0.22 11.81
N GLU A 16 5.84 -0.85 12.72
CA GLU A 16 5.88 -0.42 14.13
C GLU A 16 7.14 0.42 14.31
N GLU A 17 6.99 1.63 14.83
CA GLU A 17 8.12 2.44 15.28
C GLU A 17 8.63 1.89 16.61
N GLN A 18 9.82 1.28 16.58
CA GLN A 18 10.54 1.00 17.81
C GLN A 18 11.12 2.30 18.40
N PRO A 19 11.28 2.38 19.74
CA PRO A 19 11.77 3.58 20.44
C PRO A 19 13.21 4.00 20.08
N ASN A 20 13.91 3.23 19.25
CA ASN A 20 15.25 3.51 18.74
C ASN A 20 15.25 4.18 17.35
N SER A 21 14.11 4.64 16.84
CA SER A 21 13.97 5.24 15.50
C SER A 21 14.37 4.29 14.35
N SER A 22 14.35 2.98 14.61
CA SER A 22 14.46 1.96 13.57
C SER A 22 13.07 1.50 13.17
N LEU A 23 12.78 1.61 11.87
CA LEU A 23 11.58 1.04 11.26
C LEU A 23 11.73 -0.49 11.27
N VAL A 24 10.90 -1.17 12.06
CA VAL A 24 10.80 -2.63 11.97
C VAL A 24 9.42 -3.04 11.53
N GLU A 25 9.40 -4.22 10.92
CA GLU A 25 8.23 -4.99 10.56
C GLU A 25 7.28 -5.14 11.77
N GLY A 26 6.31 -4.23 11.91
CA GLY A 26 5.37 -4.21 13.03
C GLY A 26 4.29 -5.28 12.94
N GLN A 27 4.03 -5.93 14.08
CA GLN A 27 2.99 -6.91 14.33
C GLN A 27 1.65 -6.20 14.59
N PHE A 28 1.15 -5.46 13.60
CA PHE A 28 -0.22 -4.97 13.66
C PHE A 28 -1.17 -6.13 13.30
N GLU A 29 -1.88 -6.67 14.30
CA GLU A 29 -2.87 -7.75 14.13
C GLU A 29 -4.16 -7.29 13.40
N GLY A 30 -4.19 -6.06 12.87
CA GLY A 30 -5.28 -5.60 12.02
C GLY A 30 -5.00 -5.89 10.55
N LYS A 31 -5.88 -6.68 9.90
CA LYS A 31 -5.90 -6.72 8.43
C LYS A 31 -6.21 -5.31 7.91
N MET A 32 -5.46 -4.83 6.91
CA MET A 32 -5.90 -3.67 6.12
C MET A 32 -7.21 -4.05 5.42
N ILE A 33 -8.35 -3.69 6.00
CA ILE A 33 -9.69 -4.01 5.45
C ILE A 33 -9.96 -3.30 4.12
N SER A 34 -9.26 -2.19 3.89
CA SER A 34 -9.31 -1.36 2.69
C SER A 34 -8.69 -2.05 1.47
N LEU A 35 -7.68 -2.91 1.65
CA LEU A 35 -6.99 -3.61 0.57
C LEU A 35 -7.29 -5.10 0.54
N THR A 36 -7.39 -5.64 -0.67
CA THR A 36 -7.61 -7.05 -0.93
C THR A 36 -6.38 -7.60 -1.63
N LEU A 37 -5.79 -8.63 -1.03
CA LEU A 37 -4.65 -9.31 -1.60
C LEU A 37 -4.97 -9.82 -3.01
N ASN A 38 -4.02 -9.69 -3.94
CA ASN A 38 -4.12 -10.09 -5.34
C ASN A 38 -5.17 -9.30 -6.16
N LYS A 39 -5.76 -8.23 -5.61
CA LYS A 39 -6.65 -7.32 -6.34
C LYS A 39 -5.85 -6.19 -7.00
N ILE A 40 -6.32 -5.76 -8.17
CA ILE A 40 -5.74 -4.63 -8.92
C ILE A 40 -6.49 -3.35 -8.55
N TYR A 41 -5.73 -2.30 -8.28
CA TYR A 41 -6.21 -0.99 -7.91
C TYR A 41 -5.66 0.07 -8.85
N ASN A 42 -6.38 1.19 -8.97
CA ASN A 42 -5.87 2.37 -9.64
C ASN A 42 -4.99 3.14 -8.66
N ALA A 43 -3.78 3.48 -9.09
CA ALA A 43 -2.85 4.23 -8.29
C ALA A 43 -2.13 5.32 -9.06
N THR A 44 -1.58 6.28 -8.33
CA THR A 44 -0.68 7.30 -8.87
C THR A 44 0.64 7.23 -8.11
N ALA A 45 1.76 7.22 -8.83
CA ALA A 45 3.08 7.30 -8.20
C ALA A 45 3.32 8.72 -7.67
N GLU A 46 3.63 8.82 -6.37
CA GLU A 46 3.90 10.09 -5.70
C GLU A 46 5.07 9.91 -4.73
N GLY A 47 6.25 10.46 -5.06
CA GLY A 47 7.37 10.55 -4.13
C GLY A 47 7.89 9.23 -3.54
N GLY A 48 7.76 8.11 -4.25
CA GLY A 48 8.16 6.77 -3.76
C GLY A 48 7.04 5.98 -3.08
N TYR A 49 5.82 6.52 -3.07
CA TYR A 49 4.59 5.89 -2.62
C TYR A 49 3.62 5.73 -3.78
N PHE A 50 2.66 4.82 -3.62
CA PHE A 50 1.49 4.74 -4.48
C PHE A 50 0.28 5.31 -3.74
N ARG A 51 -0.34 6.33 -4.32
CA ARG A 51 -1.66 6.81 -3.93
C ARG A 51 -2.70 5.90 -4.56
N VAL A 52 -3.24 4.96 -3.80
CA VAL A 52 -4.13 3.89 -4.26
C VAL A 52 -5.56 4.23 -3.86
N ILE A 53 -6.50 4.13 -4.80
CA ILE A 53 -7.94 4.20 -4.49
C ILE A 53 -8.38 2.81 -4.05
N ASP A 54 -8.75 2.65 -2.78
CA ASP A 54 -9.05 1.35 -2.18
C ASP A 54 -10.52 0.93 -2.35
N ASN A 55 -10.95 -0.13 -1.65
CA ASN A 55 -12.34 -0.61 -1.70
C ASN A 55 -13.37 0.34 -1.07
N THR A 56 -12.97 1.35 -0.31
CA THR A 56 -13.86 2.38 0.26
C THR A 56 -14.08 3.58 -0.67
N ASP A 57 -13.55 3.52 -1.91
CA ASP A 57 -13.52 4.65 -2.87
C ASP A 57 -12.73 5.87 -2.35
N GLU A 58 -11.95 5.70 -1.28
CA GLU A 58 -11.02 6.70 -0.77
C GLU A 58 -9.60 6.45 -1.29
N ASP A 59 -8.82 7.52 -1.39
CA ASP A 59 -7.42 7.44 -1.78
C ASP A 59 -6.48 7.51 -0.58
N TYR A 60 -5.62 6.50 -0.43
CA TYR A 60 -4.60 6.44 0.62
C TYR A 60 -3.21 6.25 0.02
N LEU A 61 -2.20 6.77 0.72
CA LEU A 61 -0.80 6.56 0.37
C LEU A 61 -0.29 5.27 0.98
N TYR A 62 0.20 4.38 0.11
CA TYR A 62 0.82 3.13 0.52
C TYR A 62 2.25 3.02 -0.02
N PRO A 63 3.14 2.31 0.70
CA PRO A 63 4.48 2.04 0.19
C PRO A 63 4.41 1.18 -1.07
N GLN A 64 5.23 1.52 -2.07
CA GLN A 64 5.29 0.78 -3.34
C GLN A 64 5.61 -0.71 -3.16
N CYS A 65 6.35 -1.08 -2.12
CA CYS A 65 6.69 -2.48 -1.80
C CYS A 65 5.47 -3.37 -1.53
N MET A 66 4.30 -2.80 -1.22
CA MET A 66 3.05 -3.56 -1.04
C MET A 66 2.37 -3.93 -2.37
N PHE A 67 2.85 -3.39 -3.49
CA PHE A 67 2.20 -3.54 -4.78
C PHE A 67 3.17 -3.91 -5.90
N GLU A 68 2.62 -4.56 -6.91
CA GLU A 68 3.30 -4.87 -8.17
C GLU A 68 2.63 -4.07 -9.30
N ILE A 69 3.40 -3.34 -10.09
CA ILE A 69 2.86 -2.58 -11.23
C ILE A 69 2.44 -3.58 -12.31
N VAL A 70 1.19 -3.49 -12.77
CA VAL A 70 0.65 -4.37 -13.82
C VAL A 70 0.36 -3.63 -15.13
N ASP A 71 0.27 -2.30 -15.11
CA ASP A 71 -0.04 -1.44 -16.27
C ASP A 71 0.42 0.01 -15.98
N GLU A 72 0.99 0.70 -16.98
CA GLU A 72 1.47 2.10 -16.91
C GLU A 72 0.70 3.07 -17.81
#